data_AF-A0A376MPR7-F1
#
_entry.id   AF-A0A376MPR7-F1
#
_cell.length_a   1.000
_cell.length_b   1.000
_cell.length_c   1.000
_cell.angle_alpha   90.00
_cell.angle_beta   90.00
_cell.angle_gamma   90.00
#
_symmetry.space_group_name_H-M   'P 1'
#
loop_
_entity.id
_entity.type
_entity.pdbx_description
1 polymer ?
#
loop_
_entity_poly.entity_id
_entity_poly.type
_entity_poly.pdbx_seq_one_letter_code
_entity_poly.pdbx_strand_id
1 'polypeptide(L)'
;MTHLPHWWQNGVIYQIYPKSFQDTTGSGTGDLRGVIQRLDYLHKLGVDAIWLTPFYVSPQVDNGYDVANYTAIDPTYGTLDDFDETGDAGKISRDSYHSRYGV
;
A
#
# COMPACT_ATOMS: atom_id res chain seq x y z
N MET A 1 28.37 21.32 -6.54
CA MET A 1 27.30 20.78 -5.69
C MET A 1 26.76 19.55 -6.38
N THR A 2 26.94 18.37 -5.81
CA THR A 2 26.32 17.13 -6.33
C THR A 2 24.84 17.14 -5.95
N HIS A 3 23.95 17.00 -6.92
CA HIS A 3 22.52 16.86 -6.67
C HIS A 3 22.27 15.44 -6.15
N LEU A 4 21.76 15.30 -4.94
CA LEU A 4 21.34 14.00 -4.45
C LEU A 4 20.12 13.56 -5.28
N PRO A 5 20.10 12.31 -5.76
CA PRO A 5 18.96 11.78 -6.51
C PRO A 5 17.70 11.79 -5.63
N HIS A 6 16.53 12.06 -6.22
CA HIS A 6 15.27 11.95 -5.50
C HIS A 6 15.03 10.50 -5.05
N TRP A 7 14.31 10.29 -3.95
CA TRP A 7 14.11 8.96 -3.36
C TRP A 7 13.58 7.91 -4.36
N TRP A 8 12.66 8.31 -5.25
CA TRP A 8 12.03 7.43 -6.23
C TRP A 8 12.98 6.95 -7.35
N GLN A 9 14.15 7.59 -7.51
CA GLN A 9 15.14 7.18 -8.50
C GLN A 9 15.91 5.93 -8.06
N ASN A 10 16.04 5.70 -6.76
CA ASN A 10 16.81 4.59 -6.18
C ASN A 10 16.00 3.74 -5.19
N GLY A 11 14.75 4.10 -4.90
CA GLY A 11 13.90 3.40 -3.94
C GLY A 11 13.34 2.09 -4.49
N VAL A 12 13.13 1.13 -3.60
CA VAL A 12 12.47 -0.14 -3.88
C VAL A 12 10.97 0.03 -3.76
N ILE A 13 10.27 -0.08 -4.88
CA ILE A 13 8.80 -0.08 -4.93
C ILE A 13 8.29 -1.52 -4.90
N TYR A 14 7.39 -1.83 -3.98
CA TYR A 14 6.71 -3.12 -3.91
C TYR A 14 5.25 -2.96 -4.32
N GLN A 15 4.86 -3.59 -5.42
CA GLN A 15 3.47 -3.57 -5.85
C GLN A 15 2.68 -4.65 -5.09
N ILE A 16 1.54 -4.25 -4.53
CA ILE A 16 0.60 -5.14 -3.85
C ILE A 16 -0.69 -5.16 -4.65
N TYR A 17 -1.19 -6.36 -4.92
CA TYR A 17 -2.52 -6.61 -5.43
C TYR A 17 -3.43 -7.01 -4.24
N PRO A 18 -4.21 -6.08 -3.62
CA PRO A 18 -4.84 -6.31 -2.32
C PRO A 18 -5.72 -7.55 -2.30
N LYS A 19 -6.50 -7.74 -3.37
CA LYS A 19 -7.41 -8.88 -3.59
C LYS A 19 -6.78 -10.25 -3.36
N SER A 20 -5.48 -10.41 -3.58
CA SER A 20 -4.78 -11.70 -3.44
C SER A 20 -3.61 -11.66 -2.46
N PHE A 21 -3.47 -10.59 -1.67
CA PHE A 21 -2.33 -10.43 -0.77
C PHE A 21 -2.56 -11.12 0.57
N GLN A 22 -3.58 -10.70 1.31
CA GLN A 22 -3.93 -11.32 2.59
C GLN A 22 -5.38 -11.01 2.98
N ASP A 23 -6.17 -12.05 3.19
CA ASP A 23 -7.54 -11.99 3.71
C ASP A 23 -7.51 -12.01 5.25
N THR A 24 -8.21 -11.07 5.87
CA THR A 24 -8.39 -10.98 7.32
C THR A 24 -9.83 -11.23 7.78
N THR A 25 -10.75 -11.37 6.83
CA THR A 25 -12.19 -11.53 7.05
C THR A 25 -12.68 -12.97 6.88
N GLY A 26 -11.89 -13.82 6.22
CA GLY A 26 -12.28 -15.18 5.85
C GLY A 26 -13.19 -15.26 4.63
N SER A 27 -13.28 -14.18 3.84
CA SER A 27 -14.10 -14.09 2.63
C SER A 27 -13.44 -14.75 1.40
N GLY A 28 -12.16 -15.10 1.49
CA GLY A 28 -11.35 -15.60 0.37
C GLY A 28 -10.76 -14.49 -0.50
N THR A 29 -10.97 -13.22 -0.15
CA THR A 29 -10.40 -12.05 -0.83
C THR A 29 -9.58 -11.22 0.15
N GLY A 30 -8.40 -10.78 -0.29
CA GLY A 30 -7.56 -9.92 0.54
C GLY A 30 -8.09 -8.50 0.68
N ASP A 31 -7.69 -7.83 1.76
CA ASP A 31 -8.23 -6.54 2.20
C ASP A 31 -7.13 -5.59 2.71
N LEU A 32 -7.50 -4.33 2.99
CA LEU A 32 -6.55 -3.30 3.45
C LEU A 32 -5.95 -3.62 4.82
N ARG A 33 -6.70 -4.29 5.71
CA ARG A 33 -6.17 -4.70 7.02
C ARG A 33 -5.10 -5.78 6.88
N GLY A 34 -5.23 -6.64 5.87
CA GLY A 34 -4.19 -7.59 5.47
C GLY A 34 -2.91 -6.90 5.02
N VAL A 35 -3.02 -5.77 4.31
CA VAL A 35 -1.87 -4.93 3.95
C VAL A 35 -1.22 -4.33 5.20
N ILE A 36 -2.02 -3.73 6.10
CA ILE A 36 -1.54 -3.13 7.35
C ILE A 36 -0.74 -4.14 8.18
N GLN A 37 -1.26 -5.37 8.34
CA GLN A 37 -0.60 -6.44 9.10
C GLN A 37 0.77 -6.87 8.54
N ARG A 38 1.13 -6.46 7.32
CA ARG A 38 2.39 -6.80 6.66
C ARG A 38 3.35 -5.63 6.51
N LEU A 39 2.98 -4.42 6.94
CA LEU A 39 3.84 -3.24 6.80
C LEU A 39 5.19 -3.44 7.51
N ASP A 40 5.20 -4.04 8.71
CA ASP A 40 6.45 -4.37 9.43
C ASP A 40 7.37 -5.33 8.64
N TYR A 41 6.76 -6.32 7.98
CA TYR A 41 7.50 -7.26 7.13
C TYR A 41 8.08 -6.56 5.90
N LEU A 42 7.28 -5.73 5.21
CA LEU A 42 7.71 -5.01 4.01
C LEU A 42 8.81 -3.98 4.35
N HIS A 43 8.70 -3.33 5.50
CA HIS A 43 9.74 -2.47 6.02
C HIS A 43 11.04 -3.26 6.30
N LYS A 44 10.95 -4.41 6.97
CA LYS A 44 12.11 -5.29 7.20
C LYS A 44 12.73 -5.81 5.90
N LEU A 45 11.91 -6.06 4.88
CA LEU A 45 12.37 -6.45 3.54
C LEU A 45 13.16 -5.33 2.85
N GLY A 46 12.97 -4.08 3.28
CA GLY A 46 13.65 -2.91 2.75
C GLY A 46 12.89 -2.19 1.63
N VAL A 47 11.56 -2.29 1.63
CA VAL A 47 10.68 -1.56 0.70
C VAL A 47 10.60 -0.09 1.10
N ASP A 48 10.79 0.81 0.14
CA ASP A 48 10.72 2.27 0.37
C ASP A 48 9.32 2.84 0.07
N ALA A 49 8.57 2.21 -0.84
CA ALA A 49 7.21 2.59 -1.18
C ALA A 49 6.35 1.38 -1.60
N ILE A 50 5.06 1.44 -1.28
CA ILE A 50 4.07 0.45 -1.72
C ILE A 50 3.24 1.06 -2.84
N TRP A 51 3.05 0.31 -3.93
CA TRP A 51 2.07 0.62 -4.96
C TRP A 51 0.91 -0.36 -4.87
N LEU A 52 -0.25 0.13 -4.47
CA LEU A 52 -1.48 -0.67 -4.46
C LEU A 52 -2.13 -0.64 -5.85
N THR A 53 -2.52 -1.79 -6.38
CA THR A 53 -3.49 -1.84 -7.48
C THR A 53 -4.86 -1.32 -7.02
N PRO A 54 -5.80 -1.00 -7.93
CA PRO A 54 -7.06 -0.38 -7.55
C PRO A 54 -7.85 -1.14 -6.47
N PHE A 55 -8.34 -0.40 -5.49
CA PHE A 55 -9.18 -0.86 -4.37
C PHE A 55 -10.42 0.04 -4.18
N TYR A 56 -10.70 0.88 -5.17
CA TYR A 56 -11.89 1.73 -5.21
C TYR A 56 -13.12 0.95 -5.64
N VAL A 57 -14.31 1.50 -5.38
CA VAL A 57 -15.58 0.90 -5.83
C VAL A 57 -15.53 0.65 -7.34
N SER A 58 -15.76 -0.60 -7.73
CA SER A 58 -15.71 -1.04 -9.13
C SER A 58 -16.68 -2.20 -9.37
N PRO A 59 -17.25 -2.35 -10.59
CA PRO A 59 -17.98 -3.55 -11.00
C PRO A 59 -17.09 -4.81 -11.08
N GLN A 60 -15.77 -4.67 -10.95
CA GLN A 60 -14.78 -5.74 -10.96
C GLN A 60 -14.68 -6.51 -12.30
N VAL A 61 -15.08 -5.89 -13.43
CA VAL A 61 -14.94 -6.49 -14.77
C VAL A 61 -13.46 -6.60 -15.15
N ASP A 62 -12.66 -5.60 -14.77
CA ASP A 62 -11.20 -5.57 -14.93
C ASP A 62 -10.51 -5.47 -13.58
N ASN A 63 -11.00 -6.23 -12.59
CA ASN A 63 -10.40 -6.35 -11.26
C ASN A 63 -10.09 -5.00 -10.58
N GLY A 64 -10.98 -4.02 -10.72
CA GLY A 64 -10.86 -2.73 -10.06
C GLY A 64 -10.30 -1.62 -10.95
N TYR A 65 -9.74 -1.91 -12.12
CA TYR A 65 -9.31 -0.88 -13.07
C TYR A 65 -10.49 -0.17 -13.76
N ASP A 66 -11.66 -0.81 -13.79
CA ASP A 66 -12.96 -0.24 -14.15
C ASP A 66 -13.60 0.48 -12.94
N VAL A 67 -13.00 1.60 -12.51
CA VAL A 67 -13.44 2.35 -11.32
C VAL A 67 -14.79 3.04 -11.55
N ALA A 68 -15.75 2.81 -10.65
CA ALA A 68 -17.06 3.45 -10.64
C ALA A 68 -17.14 4.65 -9.67
N ASN A 69 -16.37 4.65 -8.59
CA ASN A 69 -16.25 5.79 -7.69
C ASN A 69 -14.82 5.95 -7.15
N TYR A 70 -14.14 7.00 -7.60
CA TYR A 70 -12.74 7.30 -7.25
C TYR A 70 -12.55 7.85 -5.82
N THR A 71 -13.62 8.17 -5.10
CA THR A 71 -13.53 8.77 -3.74
C THR A 71 -14.02 7.82 -2.65
N ALA A 72 -14.35 6.58 -3.00
CA ALA A 72 -14.77 5.55 -2.04
C ALA A 72 -13.97 4.27 -2.23
N ILE A 73 -13.69 3.62 -1.11
CA ILE A 73 -13.09 2.28 -1.05
C ILE A 73 -14.19 1.26 -1.39
N ASP A 74 -13.84 0.23 -2.16
CA ASP A 74 -14.76 -0.90 -2.35
C ASP A 74 -14.97 -1.58 -0.99
N PRO A 75 -16.22 -1.79 -0.54
CA PRO A 75 -16.50 -2.42 0.76
C PRO A 75 -15.88 -3.81 0.93
N THR A 76 -15.52 -4.48 -0.17
CA THR A 76 -14.81 -5.76 -0.16
C THR A 76 -13.39 -5.63 0.40
N TYR A 77 -12.74 -4.47 0.24
CA TYR A 77 -11.37 -4.20 0.70
C TYR A 77 -11.31 -3.48 2.05
N GLY A 78 -12.38 -2.79 2.45
CA GLY A 78 -12.45 -2.08 3.73
C GLY A 78 -13.12 -0.72 3.62
N THR A 79 -12.70 0.20 4.50
CA THR A 79 -13.24 1.56 4.64
C THR A 79 -12.19 2.62 4.33
N LEU A 80 -12.62 3.88 4.23
CA LEU A 80 -11.68 5.01 4.16
C LEU A 80 -10.78 5.09 5.40
N ASP A 81 -11.30 4.75 6.59
CA ASP A 81 -10.51 4.73 7.82
C ASP A 81 -9.40 3.66 7.76
N ASP A 82 -9.68 2.47 7.21
CA ASP A 82 -8.65 1.44 7.00
C ASP A 82 -7.57 1.92 5.99
N PHE A 83 -7.96 2.73 5.00
CA PHE A 83 -7.01 3.32 4.07
C PHE A 83 -6.13 4.39 4.75
N ASP A 84 -6.72 5.26 5.56
CA ASP A 84 -5.97 6.27 6.32
C ASP A 84 -4.98 5.60 7.29
N GLU A 85 -5.39 4.52 7.98
CA GLU A 85 -4.52 3.72 8.84
C GLU A 85 -3.32 3.12 8.07
N THR A 86 -3.55 2.66 6.82
CA THR A 86 -2.47 2.18 5.95
C THR A 86 -1.42 3.27 5.71
N GLY A 87 -1.85 4.52 5.50
CA GLY A 87 -0.97 5.67 5.31
C GLY A 87 -0.18 6.03 6.56
N ASP A 88 -0.81 5.99 7.74
CA ASP A 88 -0.16 6.34 9.00
C ASP A 88 0.83 5.27 9.48
N ALA A 89 0.46 3.99 9.40
CA ALA A 89 1.37 2.89 9.70
C ALA A 89 2.58 2.87 8.75
N GLY A 90 2.39 3.23 7.47
CA GLY A 90 3.48 3.36 6.50
C GLY A 90 4.47 4.49 6.82
N LYS A 91 4.03 5.58 7.45
CA LYS A 91 4.90 6.72 7.83
C LYS A 91 5.86 6.36 8.96
N ILE A 92 5.45 5.52 9.91
CA ILE A 92 6.29 5.07 11.05
C ILE A 92 7.53 4.31 10.55
N SER A 93 7.42 3.61 9.42
CA SER A 93 8.52 2.90 8.74
C SER A 93 9.54 3.85 8.07
N ARG A 94 9.18 5.12 7.82
CA ARG A 94 10.00 6.05 7.02
C ARG A 94 11.20 6.66 7.77
N ASP A 95 11.23 6.57 9.11
CA ASP A 95 12.37 7.03 9.91
C ASP A 95 13.67 6.27 9.56
N SER A 96 13.55 5.07 9.01
CA SER A 96 14.66 4.23 8.54
C SER A 96 15.30 4.70 7.22
N TYR A 97 14.57 5.44 6.38
CA TYR A 97 15.10 5.98 5.12
C TYR A 97 16.21 7.02 5.39
N HIS A 98 15.98 7.90 6.37
CA HIS A 98 16.96 8.89 6.83
C HIS A 98 18.25 8.19 7.33
N SER A 99 18.11 7.09 8.05
CA SER A 99 19.26 6.28 8.51
C SER A 99 20.02 5.59 7.37
N ARG A 100 19.36 5.21 6.27
CA ARG A 100 19.97 4.42 5.18
C ARG A 100 20.62 5.29 4.09
N TYR A 101 20.10 6.50 3.89
CA TYR A 101 20.57 7.44 2.86
C TYR A 101 21.20 8.73 3.42
N GLY A 102 21.29 8.88 4.75
CA GLY A 102 22.13 9.89 5.39
C GLY A 102 21.60 11.33 5.30
N VAL A 103 20.31 11.53 5.53
CA VAL A 103 19.71 12.85 5.79
C VAL A 103 19.17 12.93 7.20
#